data_AF-X1VIW9-F1
#
_entry.id   AF-X1VIW9-F1
#
_cell.length_a   1.000
_cell.length_b   1.000
_cell.length_c   1.000
_cell.angle_alpha   90.00
_cell.angle_beta   90.00
_cell.angle_gamma   90.00
#
_symmetry.space_group_name_H-M   'P 1'
#
loop_
_entity.id
_entity.type
_entity.pdbx_description
1 polymer ?
#
loop_
_entity_poly.entity_id
_entity_poly.type
_entity_poly.pdbx_seq_one_letter_code
_entity_poly.pdbx_strand_id
1 'polypeptide(L)' 'MNLRATPSIPEDCAALVIAAPQQSLTSSEVDIIQRYLESGKQALILINPNPPPEMKQLLSFWGIDIEDGIVIDPS' A
#
# COMPACT_ATOMS: atom_id res chain seq x y z
N MET A 1 -13.07 -4.76 0.75
CA MET A 1 -12.53 -6.02 1.30
C MET A 1 -11.63 -5.66 2.48
N ASN A 2 -11.65 -6.42 3.58
CA ASN A 2 -10.85 -6.15 4.78
C ASN A 2 -9.92 -7.33 5.04
N LEU A 3 -8.60 -7.13 4.95
CA LEU A 3 -7.59 -8.18 5.05
C LEU A 3 -7.45 -8.74 6.48
N ARG A 4 -7.92 -8.02 7.51
CA ARG A 4 -8.04 -8.54 8.89
C ARG A 4 -9.17 -9.55 9.03
N ALA A 5 -10.22 -9.42 8.23
CA ALA A 5 -11.38 -10.31 8.24
C ALA A 5 -11.24 -11.46 7.24
N THR A 6 -10.45 -11.28 6.18
CA THR A 6 -10.20 -12.29 5.15
C THR A 6 -8.72 -12.21 4.73
N PRO A 7 -7.84 -13.05 5.31
CA PRO A 7 -6.39 -12.91 5.23
C PRO A 7 -5.80 -13.41 3.90
N SER A 8 -6.52 -13.24 2.80
CA SER A 8 -6.06 -13.63 1.47
C SER A 8 -6.65 -12.71 0.41
N ILE A 9 -5.83 -12.33 -0.57
CA ILE A 9 -6.31 -11.66 -1.78
C ILE A 9 -6.73 -12.75 -2.77
N PRO A 10 -7.94 -12.69 -3.37
CA PRO A 10 -8.42 -13.68 -4.31
C PRO A 10 -7.44 -13.92 -5.47
N GLU A 11 -7.37 -15.16 -5.95
CA GLU A 11 -6.45 -15.52 -7.05
C GLU A 11 -6.79 -14.80 -8.35
N ASP A 12 -8.08 -14.58 -8.60
CA ASP A 12 -8.67 -13.88 -9.76
C ASP A 12 -8.68 -12.35 -9.62
N CYS A 13 -8.05 -11.80 -8.58
CA CYS A 13 -7.96 -10.36 -8.38
C CYS A 13 -7.11 -9.71 -9.50
N ALA A 14 -7.77 -8.93 -10.36
CA ALA A 14 -7.13 -8.22 -11.47
C ALA A 14 -6.12 -7.16 -11.00
N ALA A 15 -6.47 -6.40 -9.95
CA ALA A 15 -5.58 -5.45 -9.30
C ALA A 15 -6.02 -5.16 -7.86
N LEU A 16 -5.06 -4.96 -6.97
CA LEU A 16 -5.29 -4.48 -5.61
C LEU A 16 -5.36 -2.94 -5.61
N VAL A 17 -6.38 -2.35 -4.98
CA VAL A 17 -6.46 -0.89 -4.79
C VAL A 17 -6.32 -0.55 -3.32
N ILE A 18 -5.28 0.23 -2.98
CA ILE A 18 -5.06 0.78 -1.64
C ILE A 18 -5.35 2.28 -1.71
N ALA A 19 -6.55 2.68 -1.29
CA ALA A 19 -7.00 4.06 -1.39
C ALA A 19 -6.83 4.82 -0.07
N ALA A 20 -5.77 5.64 0.01
CA ALA A 20 -5.46 6.57 1.11
C ALA A 20 -5.70 5.96 2.51
N PRO A 21 -4.93 4.93 2.89
CA PRO A 21 -5.17 4.18 4.11
C PRO A 21 -5.08 5.10 5.33
N GLN A 22 -6.17 5.18 6.08
CA GLN A 22 -6.28 5.99 7.29
C GLN A 22 -5.78 5.26 8.54
N GLN A 23 -5.69 3.93 8.46
CA GLN A 23 -5.23 3.07 9.54
C GLN A 23 -3.91 2.43 9.12
N SER A 24 -3.00 2.29 10.09
CA SER A 24 -1.79 1.51 9.92
C SER A 24 -2.12 0.08 9.49
N LEU A 25 -1.36 -0.41 8.52
CA LEU A 25 -1.40 -1.81 8.13
C LEU A 25 -0.76 -2.65 9.24
N THR A 26 -1.35 -3.80 9.55
CA THR A 26 -0.70 -4.78 10.42
C THR A 26 0.43 -5.48 9.68
N SER A 27 1.39 -6.07 10.40
CA SER A 27 2.48 -6.84 9.79
C SER A 27 1.98 -7.95 8.86
N SER A 28 0.92 -8.66 9.27
CA SER A 28 0.29 -9.69 8.44
C SER A 28 -0.29 -9.13 7.14
N GLU A 29 -0.86 -7.92 7.15
CA GLU A 29 -1.39 -7.28 5.95
C GLU A 29 -0.26 -6.86 5.01
N VAL A 30 0.83 -6.31 5.55
CA VAL A 30 2.04 -5.99 4.79
C VAL A 30 2.58 -7.24 4.10
N ASP A 31 2.71 -8.36 4.82
CA ASP A 31 3.20 -9.63 4.27
C ASP A 31 2.30 -10.16 3.14
N ILE A 32 0.98 -10.07 3.29
CA ILE A 32 0.01 -10.50 2.25
C ILE A 32 0.16 -9.64 1.00
N ILE A 33 0.25 -8.32 1.16
CA ILE A 33 0.37 -7.38 0.04
C ILE A 33 1.72 -7.57 -0.67
N GLN A 34 2.80 -7.75 0.10
CA GLN A 34 4.13 -8.00 -0.45
C GLN A 34 4.14 -9.27 -1.31
N ARG A 35 3.64 -10.40 -0.81
CA ARG A 35 3.57 -11.66 -1.58
C ARG A 35 2.71 -11.52 -2.84
N TYR A 36 1.60 -10.78 -2.76
CA TYR A 36 0.75 -10.51 -3.91
C TYR A 36 1.52 -9.75 -5.00
N LEU A 37 2.25 -8.71 -4.64
CA LEU A 37 3.03 -7.89 -5.57
C LEU A 37 4.27 -8.64 -6.11
N GLU A 38 4.97 -9.40 -5.27
CA GLU A 38 6.11 -10.25 -5.68
C GLU A 38 5.70 -11.32 -6.69
N SER A 39 4.43 -11.75 -6.69
CA SER A 39 3.89 -12.68 -7.69
C SER A 39 3.62 -12.06 -9.07
N GLY A 40 4.01 -10.79 -9.27
CA GLY A 40 3.85 -10.06 -10.54
C GLY A 40 2.44 -9.50 -10.76
N LYS A 41 1.60 -9.49 -9.73
CA LYS A 41 0.26 -8.91 -9.78
C LYS A 41 0.30 -7.39 -9.58
N GLN A 42 -0.79 -6.74 -9.95
CA GLN A 42 -0.84 -5.28 -10.10
C GLN A 42 -1.50 -4.61 -8.89
N ALA A 43 -1.00 -3.44 -8.49
CA ALA A 43 -1.71 -2.61 -7.52
C ALA A 43 -1.74 -1.14 -7.94
N LEU A 44 -2.81 -0.46 -7.54
CA LEU A 44 -2.95 0.99 -7.55
C LEU A 44 -2.94 1.49 -6.10
N ILE A 45 -1.99 2.35 -5.78
CA ILE A 45 -1.79 2.85 -4.42
C ILE A 45 -1.96 4.37 -4.46
N LEU A 46 -2.97 4.87 -3.74
CA LEU A 46 -3.27 6.29 -3.59
C LEU A 46 -2.89 6.71 -2.18
N ILE A 47 -2.06 7.75 -2.04
CA ILE A 47 -1.48 8.15 -0.77
C ILE A 47 -1.76 9.63 -0.50
N ASN A 48 -2.16 9.91 0.74
CA ASN A 48 -2.24 11.27 1.25
C ASN A 48 -0.90 11.73 1.81
N PRO A 49 -0.65 13.05 1.92
CA PRO A 49 0.48 13.60 2.66
C PRO A 49 0.59 12.98 4.06
N ASN A 50 1.82 12.66 4.47
CA ASN A 50 2.12 12.06 5.77
C ASN A 50 1.41 10.71 6.00
N PRO A 51 1.66 9.69 5.16
CA PRO A 51 1.03 8.39 5.31
C PRO A 51 1.51 7.64 6.58
N PRO A 52 0.77 6.61 7.00
CA PRO A 52 1.23 5.69 8.04
C PRO A 52 2.63 5.13 7.74
N PRO A 53 3.52 4.96 8.74
CA PRO A 53 4.88 4.47 8.53
C PRO A 53 4.95 3.12 7.80
N GLU A 54 3.98 2.25 8.02
CA GLU A 54 3.91 0.93 7.40
C GLU A 54 3.70 1.02 5.88
N MET A 55 3.07 2.09 5.39
CA MET A 55 2.94 2.33 3.96
C MET A 55 4.28 2.76 3.35
N LYS A 56 5.05 3.60 4.06
CA LYS A 56 6.41 3.97 3.62
C LYS A 56 7.31 2.74 3.57
N GLN A 57 7.23 1.89 4.59
CA GLN A 57 7.98 0.62 4.64
C GLN A 57 7.57 -0.34 3.52
N LEU A 58 6.27 -0.47 3.23
CA LEU A 58 5.79 -1.31 2.15
C LEU A 58 6.38 -0.83 0.81
N LEU A 59 6.31 0.46 0.52
CA LEU A 59 6.74 0.99 -0.78
C LEU A 59 8.25 1.01 -0.99
N SER A 60 9.05 1.09 0.08
CA SER A 60 10.51 1.07 -0.03
C SER A 60 11.05 -0.25 -0.58
N PHE A 61 10.31 -1.37 -0.46
CA PHE A 61 10.66 -2.63 -1.12
C PHE A 61 10.74 -2.52 -2.66
N TRP A 62 10.05 -1.54 -3.24
CA TRP A 62 10.10 -1.23 -4.68
C TRP A 62 10.92 0.02 -5.00
N GLY A 63 11.75 0.49 -4.06
CA GLY A 63 12.59 1.67 -4.24
C GLY A 63 11.80 2.99 -4.29
N ILE A 64 10.59 3.01 -3.74
CA ILE A 64 9.74 4.20 -3.64
C ILE A 64 9.82 4.74 -2.22
N ASP A 65 10.43 5.90 -2.06
CA ASP A 65 10.49 6.62 -0.78
C ASP A 65 9.48 7.77 -0.77
N ILE A 66 8.69 7.86 0.30
CA ILE A 66 7.69 8.90 0.49
C ILE A 66 8.10 9.81 1.64
N GLU A 67 8.39 11.05 1.29
CA GLU A 67 8.67 12.13 2.22
C GLU A 67 7.39 12.75 2.79
N ASP A 68 7.50 13.27 4.01
CA ASP A 68 6.43 14.02 4.65
C ASP A 68 6.27 15.40 4.02
N GLY A 69 5.03 15.89 3.96
CA GLY A 69 4.70 17.20 3.41
C GLY A 69 3.85 17.16 2.14
N ILE A 70 3.73 18.34 1.54
CA ILE A 70 2.91 18.58 0.35
C ILE A 70 3.76 19.21 -0.74
N VAL A 71 3.46 18.86 -1.99
CA VAL A 71 4.01 19.57 -3.14
C VAL A 71 3.16 20.82 -3.36
N ILE A 72 3.79 21.99 -3.40
CA ILE A 72 3.15 23.27 -3.69
C ILE A 72 3.71 23.77 -5.03
N ASP A 73 2.82 24.10 -5.97
CA ASP A 73 3.17 24.81 -7.19
C ASP A 73 3.01 26.33 -6.94
N PRO A 74 4.10 27.13 -6.95
CA PRO A 74 4.06 28.55 -6.60
C PRO A 74 3.65 29.49 -7.74
N SER A 75 3.08 28.97 -8.85
CA SER A 75 2.67 29.73 -10.05
C SER A 75 1.79 30.95 -9.78
#